data_AF-A0A7W2YEV6-F1
#
_entry.id   AF-A0A7W2YEV6-F1
#
_cell.length_a   1.000
_cell.length_b   1.000
_cell.length_c   1.000
_cell.angle_alpha   90.00
_cell.angle_beta   90.00
_cell.angle_gamma   90.00
#
_symmetry.space_group_name_H-M   'P 1'
#
loop_
_entity.id
_entity.type
_entity.pdbx_description
1 polymer ?
#
loop_
_entity_poly.entity_id
_entity_poly.type
_entity_poly.pdbx_seq_one_letter_code
_entity_poly.pdbx_strand_id
1 'polypeptide(L)'
;MSQTMIIRLLKTSIVLGLCHIVTAHTLIVSNYFTVEHGIKGITIAAACIAVGVLLSLPTKIYLTVLLMEAEKRYLKNHKSTHSK
;
A
#
# COMPACT_ATOMS: atom_id res chain seq x y z
N MET A 1 -14.91 -12.51 -1.34
CA MET A 1 -14.37 -11.46 -2.24
C MET A 1 -13.35 -12.10 -3.15
N SER A 2 -13.41 -11.82 -4.45
CA SER A 2 -12.72 -12.60 -5.49
C SER A 2 -11.20 -12.44 -5.44
N GLN A 3 -10.46 -13.54 -5.66
CA GLN A 3 -9.00 -13.60 -5.78
C GLN A 3 -8.42 -12.48 -6.69
N THR A 4 -9.20 -12.06 -7.68
CA THR A 4 -8.92 -10.96 -8.59
C THR A 4 -8.61 -9.64 -7.88
N MET A 5 -9.21 -9.37 -6.73
CA MET A 5 -8.99 -8.11 -6.02
C MET A 5 -7.70 -8.11 -5.19
N ILE A 6 -7.28 -9.26 -4.65
CA ILE A 6 -5.97 -9.43 -4.01
C ILE A 6 -4.86 -9.18 -5.03
N ILE A 7 -5.01 -9.77 -6.22
CA ILE A 7 -4.07 -9.59 -7.34
C ILE A 7 -4.04 -8.13 -7.79
N ARG A 8 -5.19 -7.44 -7.86
CA ARG A 8 -5.25 -6.01 -8.19
C ARG A 8 -4.55 -5.15 -7.14
N LEU A 9 -4.71 -5.45 -5.86
CA LEU A 9 -4.04 -4.73 -4.76
C LEU A 9 -2.52 -4.90 -4.81
N LEU A 10 -2.05 -6.13 -5.04
CA LEU A 10 -0.63 -6.43 -5.22
C LEU A 10 -0.06 -5.72 -6.46
N LYS A 11 -0.82 -5.69 -7.55
CA LYS A 11 -0.43 -4.98 -8.77
C LYS A 11 -0.39 -3.46 -8.54
N THR A 12 -1.33 -2.89 -7.78
CA THR A 12 -1.32 -1.46 -7.46
C THR A 12 -0.16 -1.06 -6.57
N SER A 13 0.25 -1.87 -5.59
CA SER A 13 1.40 -1.54 -4.73
C SER A 13 2.72 -1.57 -5.50
N ILE A 14 2.89 -2.50 -6.43
CA ILE A 14 4.05 -2.56 -7.33
C ILE A 14 4.11 -1.33 -8.24
N VAL A 15 2.98 -0.96 -8.86
CA VAL A 15 2.89 0.23 -9.73
C VAL A 15 3.17 1.50 -8.94
N LEU A 16 2.63 1.61 -7.72
CA LEU A 16 2.81 2.78 -6.88
C LEU A 16 4.24 2.90 -6.35
N GLY A 17 4.89 1.77 -6.00
CA GLY A 17 6.32 1.75 -5.67
C GLY A 17 7.21 2.20 -6.83
N LEU A 18 6.94 1.72 -8.06
CA LEU A 18 7.67 2.13 -9.27
C LEU A 18 7.48 3.61 -9.58
N CYS A 19 6.24 4.11 -9.51
CA CYS A 19 5.94 5.52 -9.75
C CYS A 19 6.68 6.42 -8.73
N HIS A 20 6.82 5.94 -7.49
CA HIS A 20 7.55 6.64 -6.45
C HIS A 20 9.06 6.72 -6.70
N ILE A 21 9.68 5.63 -7.16
CA ILE A 21 11.11 5.61 -7.48
C ILE A 21 11.39 6.61 -8.61
N VAL A 22 10.55 6.63 -9.65
CA VAL A 22 10.68 7.59 -10.76
C VAL A 22 10.49 9.02 -10.24
N THR A 23 9.50 9.27 -9.38
CA THR A 23 9.23 10.61 -8.82
C THR A 23 10.35 11.10 -7.91
N ALA A 24 10.93 10.21 -7.09
CA ALA A 24 12.07 10.53 -6.24
C ALA A 24 13.33 10.79 -7.10
N HIS A 25 13.54 10.01 -8.15
CA HIS A 25 14.68 10.18 -9.04
C HIS A 25 14.58 11.45 -9.88
N THR A 26 13.40 11.74 -10.47
CA THR A 26 13.19 12.99 -11.22
C THR A 26 13.37 14.20 -10.33
N LEU A 27 12.99 14.11 -9.07
CA LEU A 27 13.23 15.17 -8.10
C LEU A 27 14.71 15.36 -7.76
N ILE A 28 15.43 14.29 -7.47
CA ILE A 28 16.87 14.35 -7.14
C ILE A 28 17.66 14.91 -8.33
N VAL A 29 17.33 14.49 -9.56
CA VAL A 29 18.03 14.94 -10.77
C VAL A 29 17.62 16.35 -11.21
N SER A 30 16.38 16.78 -10.97
CA SER A 30 15.97 18.17 -11.23
C SER A 30 16.45 19.15 -10.14
N ASN A 31 16.82 18.66 -8.95
CA ASN A 31 17.50 19.46 -7.91
C ASN A 31 19.02 19.59 -8.13
N TYR A 32 19.59 19.06 -9.21
CA TYR A 32 21.04 19.09 -9.45
C TYR A 32 21.61 20.47 -9.83
N PHE A 33 20.89 21.57 -9.57
CA PHE A 33 21.37 22.91 -9.90
C PHE A 33 21.17 24.03 -8.88
N THR A 34 20.67 23.82 -7.66
CA THR A 34 20.43 24.99 -6.79
C THR A 34 20.74 24.80 -5.30
N VAL A 35 21.80 25.51 -4.89
CA VAL A 35 22.16 25.96 -3.53
C VAL A 35 20.99 26.70 -2.83
N GLU A 36 19.92 27.02 -3.56
CA GLU A 36 18.75 27.82 -3.13
C GLU A 36 17.52 27.00 -2.67
N HIS A 37 17.47 25.67 -2.80
CA HIS A 37 16.23 24.88 -2.63
C HIS A 37 16.28 23.76 -1.58
N GLY A 38 17.15 23.89 -0.57
CA GLY A 38 17.31 22.87 0.49
C GLY A 38 16.00 22.42 1.15
N ILE A 39 15.06 23.34 1.40
CA ILE A 39 13.77 23.02 2.04
C ILE A 39 12.84 22.24 1.09
N LYS A 40 12.88 22.55 -0.21
CA LYS A 40 11.99 21.90 -1.19
C LYS A 40 12.33 20.42 -1.38
N GLY A 41 13.62 20.06 -1.33
CA GLY A 41 14.06 18.66 -1.34
C GLY A 41 13.58 17.88 -0.12
N ILE A 42 13.53 18.52 1.06
CA ILE A 42 13.03 17.90 2.29
C ILE A 42 11.51 17.70 2.22
N THR A 43 10.75 18.73 1.82
CA THR A 43 9.28 18.67 1.75
C THR A 43 8.78 17.54 0.88
N ILE A 44 9.47 17.30 -0.23
CA ILE A 44 9.02 16.35 -1.23
C ILE A 44 9.53 14.93 -0.93
N ALA A 45 10.67 14.79 -0.25
CA ALA A 45 11.08 13.54 0.37
C ALA A 45 10.07 13.14 1.47
N ALA A 46 9.62 14.09 2.29
CA ALA A 46 8.57 13.88 3.27
C ALA A 46 7.23 13.52 2.60
N ALA A 47 6.85 14.19 1.51
CA ALA A 47 5.66 13.86 0.73
C ALA A 47 5.74 12.46 0.11
N CYS A 48 6.91 12.07 -0.40
CA CYS A 48 7.19 10.73 -0.90
C CYS A 48 6.96 9.72 0.25
N ILE A 49 7.66 9.84 1.37
CA ILE A 49 7.47 8.91 2.51
C ILE A 49 6.00 8.86 2.96
N ALA A 50 5.33 10.01 3.07
CA ALA A 50 3.92 10.08 3.44
C ALA A 50 3.03 9.31 2.46
N VAL A 51 3.19 9.51 1.14
CA VAL A 51 2.41 8.80 0.10
C VAL A 51 2.67 7.29 0.16
N GLY A 52 3.91 6.86 0.38
CA GLY A 52 4.26 5.44 0.49
C GLY A 52 3.62 4.76 1.71
N VAL A 53 3.56 5.47 2.83
CA VAL A 53 2.89 5.00 4.06
C VAL A 53 1.37 5.00 3.87
N LEU A 54 0.80 6.08 3.29
CA LEU A 54 -0.64 6.21 3.02
C LEU A 54 -1.14 5.09 2.10
N LEU A 55 -0.29 4.60 1.20
CA LEU A 55 -0.57 3.45 0.33
C LEU A 55 -0.41 2.08 0.97
N SER A 56 0.42 2.00 2.01
CA SER A 56 0.61 0.77 2.79
C SER A 56 -0.56 0.52 3.76
N LEU A 57 -1.22 1.58 4.24
CA LEU A 57 -2.40 1.50 5.11
C LEU A 57 -3.60 0.73 4.50
N PRO A 58 -4.11 1.08 3.31
CA PRO A 58 -5.23 0.37 2.70
C PRO A 58 -4.86 -1.09 2.42
N THR A 59 -3.60 -1.39 2.10
CA THR A 59 -3.11 -2.76 1.92
C THR A 59 -3.23 -3.59 3.21
N LYS A 60 -2.89 -3.02 4.37
CA LYS A 60 -2.99 -3.71 5.67
C LYS A 60 -4.42 -3.85 6.17
N ILE A 61 -5.25 -2.81 6.01
CA ILE A 61 -6.66 -2.86 6.44
C ILE A 61 -7.42 -3.91 5.61
N TYR A 62 -7.14 -4.00 4.31
CA TYR A 62 -7.82 -4.94 3.43
C TYR A 62 -7.49 -6.41 3.77
N LEU A 63 -6.21 -6.71 4.06
CA LEU A 63 -5.79 -8.05 4.44
C LEU A 63 -6.45 -8.50 5.75
N THR A 64 -6.57 -7.59 6.72
CA THR A 64 -7.27 -7.85 7.98
C THR A 64 -8.75 -8.14 7.76
N VAL A 65 -9.46 -7.34 6.96
CA VAL A 65 -10.88 -7.57 6.66
C VAL A 65 -11.07 -8.90 5.93
N LEU A 66 -10.21 -9.21 4.96
CA LEU A 66 -10.25 -10.48 4.24
C LEU A 66 -10.04 -11.68 5.17
N LEU A 67 -9.05 -11.60 6.08
CA LEU A 67 -8.79 -12.63 7.09
C LEU A 67 -9.97 -12.80 8.04
N MET A 68 -10.56 -11.71 8.54
CA MET A 68 -11.76 -11.76 9.39
C MET A 68 -12.95 -12.43 8.68
N GLU A 69 -13.13 -12.14 7.39
CA GLU A 69 -14.19 -12.74 6.57
C GLU A 69 -13.97 -14.25 6.38
N ALA A 70 -12.71 -14.67 6.20
CA ALA A 70 -12.33 -16.08 6.06
C ALA A 70 -12.51 -16.85 7.38
N GLU A 71 -12.08 -16.27 8.51
CA GLU A 71 -12.28 -16.85 9.84
C GLU A 71 -13.77 -17.04 10.17
N LYS A 72 -14.61 -16.05 9.89
CA LYS A 72 -16.07 -16.16 10.10
C LYS A 72 -16.67 -17.33 9.33
N ARG A 73 -16.20 -17.60 8.10
CA ARG A 73 -16.66 -18.75 7.29
C ARG A 73 -16.18 -20.08 7.88
N TYR A 74 -14.92 -20.15 8.31
CA TYR A 74 -14.37 -21.33 8.96
C TYR A 74 -15.12 -21.69 10.25
N LEU A 75 -15.36 -20.70 11.11
CA LEU A 75 -16.10 -20.87 12.37
C LEU A 75 -17.56 -21.26 12.14
N LYS A 76 -18.23 -20.70 11.12
CA LYS A 76 -19.62 -21.06 10.78
C LYS A 76 -19.75 -22.53 10.36
N ASN A 77 -18.81 -23.05 9.57
CA ASN A 77 -18.82 -24.46 9.15
C ASN A 77 -18.51 -25.41 10.32
N HIS A 78 -17.62 -25.03 11.24
CA HIS A 78 -17.33 -25.85 12.43
C HIS A 78 -18.49 -25.91 13.43
N LYS A 79 -19.30 -24.84 13.57
CA LYS A 79 -20.48 -24.88 14.44
C LYS A 79 -21.58 -25.81 13.92
N SER A 80 -21.67 -26.02 12.60
CA SER A 80 -22.68 -26.90 11.99
C SER A 80 -22.36 -28.40 12.14
N THR A 81 -21.11 -28.78 12.43
CA THR A 81 -20.72 -30.20 12.54
C THR A 81 -20.84 -30.77 13.96
N HIS A 82 -21.09 -29.93 14.97
CA HIS A 82 -21.25 -30.32 16.38
C HIS A 82 -22.71 -30.25 16.86
N SER A 83 -23.65 -30.13 15.93
CA SER A 83 -25.11 -30.15 16.17
C SER A 83 -25.80 -31.18 15.28
N LYS A 84 -25.18 -32.36 15.17
CA LYS A 84 -25.80 -33.60 14.68
C LYS A 84 -25.43 -34.72 15.62
#